data_AF-A0A959DEP3-F1
#
_entry.id   AF-A0A959DEP3-F1
#
_cell.length_a   1.000
_cell.length_b   1.000
_cell.length_c   1.000
_cell.angle_alpha   90.00
_cell.angle_beta   90.00
_cell.angle_gamma   90.00
#
_symmetry.space_group_name_H-M   'P 1'
#
loop_
_entity.id
_entity.type
_entity.pdbx_description
1 polymer ?
#
loop_
_entity_poly.entity_id
_entity_poly.type
_entity_poly.pdbx_seq_one_letter_code
_entity_poly.pdbx_strand_id
1 'polypeptide(L)'
;GNVVFEREGPSMALAFAIGNAGVDAQAVEKAMNAEVEKVQKEGVTEEEFQKLRNQVESEFVNQNATVFGIANNLATYEVLHGDANLINEEIGRYMAVTREDIQNAAKKYLVEDNSVILYYLPKPTQP
;
A
#
# COMPACT_ATOMS: atom_id res chain seq x y z
N GLY A 1 -6.04 3.52 -3.73
CA GLY A 1 -5.51 2.20 -3.29
C GLY A 1 -4.02 2.20 -3.51
N ASN A 2 -3.25 1.56 -2.63
CA ASN A 2 -1.80 1.50 -2.76
C ASN A 2 -1.37 0.15 -3.35
N VAL A 3 -0.45 0.16 -4.32
CA VAL A 3 0.16 -1.05 -4.88
C VAL A 3 1.67 -0.95 -4.73
N VAL A 4 2.29 -2.00 -4.17
CA VAL A 4 3.75 -2.16 -4.11
C VAL A 4 4.12 -3.30 -5.05
N PHE A 5 5.07 -3.05 -5.96
CA PHE A 5 5.59 -4.07 -6.86
C PHE A 5 6.87 -4.66 -6.27
N GLU A 6 6.82 -5.93 -5.87
CA GLU A 6 8.03 -6.70 -5.59
C GLU A 6 8.74 -7.02 -6.91
N ARG A 7 9.99 -6.59 -7.02
CA ARG A 7 10.91 -6.90 -8.11
C ARG A 7 12.30 -7.10 -7.49
N GLU A 8 13.21 -7.73 -8.22
CA GLU A 8 14.64 -7.82 -7.87
C GLU A 8 15.37 -6.44 -7.92
N GLY A 9 14.65 -5.31 -7.89
CA GLY A 9 15.14 -3.93 -7.97
C GLY A 9 14.30 -2.95 -7.14
N PRO A 10 14.51 -1.62 -7.22
CA PRO A 10 13.82 -0.65 -6.37
C PRO A 10 12.29 -0.73 -6.51
N SER A 11 11.61 -0.94 -5.39
CA SER A 11 10.15 -1.01 -5.30
C SER A 11 9.54 0.41 -5.30
N MET A 12 8.30 0.52 -5.79
CA MET A 12 7.55 1.78 -5.84
C MET A 12 6.23 1.61 -5.09
N ALA A 13 5.88 2.60 -4.27
CA ALA A 13 4.54 2.75 -3.71
C ALA A 13 3.71 3.64 -4.64
N LEU A 14 2.62 3.11 -5.19
CA LEU A 14 1.72 3.85 -6.06
C LEU A 14 0.45 4.22 -5.31
N ALA A 15 0.10 5.51 -5.25
CA ALA A 15 -1.22 5.98 -4.82
C ALA A 15 -1.93 6.68 -5.98
N PHE A 16 -3.23 6.46 -6.14
CA PHE A 16 -4.03 7.14 -7.18
C PHE A 16 -5.39 7.56 -6.64
N ALA A 17 -5.92 8.63 -7.23
CA ALA A 17 -7.25 9.16 -6.97
C ALA A 17 -7.90 9.59 -8.28
N ILE A 18 -9.23 9.50 -8.33
CA ILE A 18 -10.04 10.01 -9.45
C ILE A 18 -10.85 11.18 -8.88
N GLY A 19 -10.55 12.39 -9.36
CA GLY A 19 -11.28 13.58 -8.97
C GLY A 19 -12.70 13.58 -9.53
N ASN A 20 -13.66 14.10 -8.74
CA ASN A 20 -15.00 14.36 -9.25
C ASN A 20 -14.97 15.43 -10.35
N ALA A 21 -16.00 15.44 -11.21
CA ALA A 21 -16.10 16.43 -12.28
C ALA A 21 -16.03 17.87 -11.72
N GLY A 22 -15.18 18.69 -12.33
CA GLY A 22 -14.95 20.08 -11.91
C GLY A 22 -14.05 20.26 -10.69
N VAL A 23 -13.58 19.18 -10.05
CA VAL A 23 -12.55 19.26 -9.00
C VAL A 23 -11.18 19.36 -9.66
N ASP A 24 -10.43 20.37 -9.25
CA ASP A 24 -9.05 20.56 -9.72
C ASP A 24 -8.12 19.45 -9.21
N ALA A 25 -7.24 18.97 -10.08
CA ALA A 25 -6.34 17.86 -9.76
C ALA A 25 -5.33 18.23 -8.67
N GLN A 26 -4.91 19.50 -8.59
CA GLN A 26 -4.03 19.99 -7.52
C GLN A 26 -4.73 19.99 -6.16
N ALA A 27 -6.05 20.22 -6.13
CA ALA A 27 -6.81 20.12 -4.89
C ALA A 27 -6.86 18.67 -4.37
N VAL A 28 -6.96 17.69 -5.27
CA VAL A 28 -6.91 16.26 -4.91
C VAL A 28 -5.53 15.87 -4.39
N GLU A 29 -4.47 16.26 -5.09
CA GLU A 29 -3.09 16.04 -4.66
C GLU A 29 -2.83 16.64 -3.27
N LYS A 30 -3.24 17.90 -3.04
CA LYS A 30 -3.06 18.56 -1.75
C LYS A 30 -3.77 17.80 -0.62
N ALA A 31 -4.97 17.29 -0.87
CA ALA A 31 -5.69 16.47 0.10
C ALA A 31 -4.96 15.14 0.39
N MET A 32 -4.41 14.48 -0.65
CA MET A 32 -3.60 13.27 -0.47
C MET A 32 -2.33 13.54 0.34
N ASN A 33 -1.61 14.61 0.03
CA ASN A 33 -0.40 15.01 0.75
C ASN A 33 -0.71 15.35 2.22
N ALA A 34 -1.86 15.97 2.51
CA ALA A 34 -2.29 16.25 3.87
C ALA A 34 -2.48 14.97 4.71
N GLU A 35 -3.03 13.90 4.12
CA GLU A 35 -3.16 12.61 4.82
C GLU A 35 -1.80 11.95 5.09
N VAL A 36 -0.86 12.04 4.13
CA VAL A 36 0.52 11.56 4.34
C VAL A 36 1.19 12.33 5.46
N GLU A 37 1.10 13.66 5.46
CA GLU A 37 1.65 14.51 6.52
C GLU A 37 1.03 14.20 7.88
N LYS A 38 -0.28 13.92 7.93
CA LYS A 38 -0.97 13.55 9.16
C LYS A 38 -0.41 12.25 9.73
N VAL A 39 -0.25 11.21 8.91
CA VAL A 39 0.37 9.94 9.35
C VAL A 39 1.81 10.17 9.81
N GLN A 40 2.57 11.02 9.11
CA GLN A 40 3.94 11.35 9.52
C GLN A 40 3.98 12.07 10.88
N LYS A 41 3.09 13.04 11.14
CA LYS A 41 3.13 13.86 12.36
C LYS A 41 2.47 13.16 13.55
N GLU A 42 1.30 12.59 13.35
CA GLU A 42 0.41 12.10 14.40
C GLU A 42 0.39 10.57 14.51
N GLY A 43 0.84 9.86 13.46
CA GLY A 43 0.67 8.41 13.34
C GLY A 43 -0.75 8.01 12.97
N VAL A 44 -1.01 6.71 12.98
CA VAL A 44 -2.37 6.15 12.84
C VAL A 44 -3.00 6.01 14.22
N THR A 45 -4.32 6.12 14.35
CA THR A 45 -5.04 5.84 15.60
C THR A 45 -5.07 4.35 15.93
N GLU A 46 -5.45 4.00 17.16
CA GLU A 46 -5.59 2.60 17.56
C GLU A 46 -6.70 1.88 16.79
N GLU A 47 -7.81 2.57 16.55
CA GLU A 47 -8.94 2.03 15.79
C GLU A 47 -8.54 1.75 14.33
N GLU A 48 -7.87 2.71 13.68
CA GLU A 48 -7.35 2.53 12.32
C GLU A 48 -6.34 1.38 12.26
N PHE A 49 -5.43 1.31 13.23
CA PHE A 49 -4.43 0.25 13.30
C PHE A 49 -5.08 -1.13 13.46
N GLN A 50 -6.04 -1.28 14.38
CA GLN A 50 -6.76 -2.55 14.54
C GLN A 50 -7.53 -2.91 13.28
N LYS A 51 -8.16 -1.93 12.63
CA LYS A 51 -8.86 -2.14 11.35
C LYS A 51 -7.91 -2.63 10.25
N LEU A 52 -6.72 -2.03 10.13
CA LEU A 52 -5.69 -2.45 9.18
C LEU A 52 -5.23 -3.89 9.44
N ARG A 53 -5.00 -4.26 10.71
CA ARG A 53 -4.64 -5.63 11.08
C ARG A 53 -5.72 -6.64 10.70
N ASN A 54 -6.98 -6.32 10.98
CA ASN A 54 -8.11 -7.18 10.62
C ASN A 54 -8.22 -7.37 9.08
N GLN A 55 -7.94 -6.31 8.31
CA GLN A 55 -7.93 -6.39 6.84
C GLN A 55 -6.83 -7.32 6.35
N VAL A 56 -5.59 -7.16 6.84
CA VAL A 56 -4.45 -8.02 6.47
C VAL A 56 -4.71 -9.48 6.83
N GLU A 57 -5.23 -9.75 8.02
CA GLU A 57 -5.58 -11.11 8.45
C GLU A 57 -6.66 -11.72 7.55
N SER A 58 -7.72 -10.96 7.25
CA SER A 58 -8.79 -11.43 6.38
C SER A 58 -8.29 -11.69 4.95
N GLU A 59 -7.43 -10.84 4.41
CA GLU A 59 -6.84 -11.01 3.08
C GLU A 59 -5.98 -12.28 3.02
N PHE A 60 -5.11 -12.48 4.02
CA PHE A 60 -4.27 -13.67 4.11
C PHE A 60 -5.10 -14.96 4.19
N VAL A 61 -6.16 -15.00 5.01
CA VAL A 61 -7.06 -16.15 5.11
C VAL A 61 -7.76 -16.41 3.77
N ASN A 62 -8.28 -15.37 3.13
CA ASN A 62 -8.98 -15.50 1.86
C ASN A 62 -8.08 -16.00 0.72
N GLN A 63 -6.83 -15.54 0.66
CA GLN A 63 -5.84 -16.00 -0.31
C GLN A 63 -5.51 -17.50 -0.15
N ASN A 64 -5.64 -18.04 1.07
CA ASN A 64 -5.35 -19.44 1.39
C ASN A 64 -6.60 -20.31 1.59
N ALA A 65 -7.80 -19.79 1.27
CA ALA A 65 -9.06 -20.51 1.48
C ALA A 65 -9.31 -21.65 0.47
N THR A 66 -8.52 -21.72 -0.62
CA THR A 66 -8.67 -22.73 -1.67
C THR A 66 -7.36 -23.46 -1.92
N VAL A 67 -7.45 -24.72 -2.39
CA VAL A 67 -6.28 -25.51 -2.79
C VAL A 67 -5.44 -24.79 -3.85
N PHE A 68 -6.12 -24.12 -4.80
CA PHE A 68 -5.43 -23.31 -5.81
C PHE A 68 -4.66 -22.14 -5.19
N GLY A 69 -5.28 -21.39 -4.27
CA GLY A 69 -4.63 -20.29 -3.58
C GLY A 69 -3.40 -20.73 -2.80
N ILE A 70 -3.52 -21.83 -2.03
CA ILE A 70 -2.39 -22.43 -1.30
C ILE A 70 -1.26 -22.83 -2.26
N ALA A 71 -1.58 -23.56 -3.34
CA ALA A 71 -0.58 -24.00 -4.31
C ALA A 71 0.11 -22.82 -5.01
N ASN A 72 -0.65 -21.78 -5.37
CA ASN A 72 -0.13 -20.58 -5.99
C ASN A 72 0.81 -19.80 -5.05
N ASN A 73 0.44 -19.66 -3.78
CA ASN A 73 1.28 -18.96 -2.79
C ASN A 73 2.59 -19.71 -2.54
N LEU A 74 2.53 -21.02 -2.34
CA LEU A 74 3.73 -21.87 -2.19
C LEU A 74 4.66 -21.76 -3.40
N ALA A 75 4.10 -21.86 -4.61
CA ALA A 75 4.88 -21.74 -5.85
C ALA A 75 5.50 -20.34 -6.01
N THR A 76 4.75 -19.29 -5.68
CA THR A 76 5.26 -17.90 -5.72
C THR A 76 6.45 -17.73 -4.79
N TYR A 77 6.32 -18.22 -3.55
CA TYR A 77 7.38 -18.12 -2.55
C TYR A 77 8.63 -18.94 -2.90
N GLU A 78 8.46 -20.14 -3.45
CA GLU A 78 9.59 -20.94 -3.95
C GLU A 78 10.32 -20.23 -5.10
N VAL A 79 9.57 -19.68 -6.07
CA VAL A 79 10.15 -19.08 -7.28
C VAL A 79 10.82 -17.73 -6.98
N LEU A 80 10.22 -16.88 -6.14
CA LEU A 80 10.72 -15.53 -5.88
C LEU A 80 11.68 -15.45 -4.69
N HIS A 81 11.55 -16.34 -3.70
CA HIS A 81 12.31 -16.29 -2.46
C HIS A 81 13.15 -17.54 -2.20
N GLY A 82 13.00 -18.60 -3.01
CA GLY A 82 13.77 -19.84 -2.88
C GLY A 82 13.38 -20.72 -1.69
N ASP A 83 12.28 -20.39 -1.00
CA ASP A 83 11.77 -21.15 0.14
C ASP A 83 10.25 -20.99 0.27
N ALA A 84 9.52 -22.02 -0.16
CA ALA A 84 8.07 -22.09 -0.01
C ALA A 84 7.59 -21.95 1.45
N ASN A 85 8.39 -22.28 2.46
CA ASN A 85 7.97 -22.24 3.86
C ASN A 85 7.80 -20.80 4.39
N LEU A 86 8.39 -19.81 3.72
CA LEU A 86 8.31 -18.40 4.13
C LEU A 86 6.86 -17.85 4.15
N ILE A 87 5.94 -18.43 3.37
CA ILE A 87 4.49 -18.09 3.43
C ILE A 87 3.89 -18.36 4.81
N ASN A 88 4.35 -19.40 5.50
CA ASN A 88 3.81 -19.79 6.80
C ASN A 88 4.18 -18.82 7.91
N GLU A 89 5.23 -18.02 7.69
CA GLU A 89 5.72 -17.00 8.63
C GLU A 89 5.23 -15.59 8.27
N GLU A 90 4.69 -15.40 7.07
CA GLU A 90 4.35 -14.08 6.52
C GLU A 90 3.35 -13.32 7.39
N ILE A 91 2.27 -13.98 7.79
CA ILE A 91 1.26 -13.35 8.65
C ILE A 91 1.88 -12.91 9.99
N GLY A 92 2.82 -13.67 10.53
CA GLY A 92 3.56 -13.31 11.74
C GLY A 92 4.38 -12.03 11.55
N ARG A 93 5.04 -11.87 10.40
CA ARG A 93 5.79 -10.65 10.05
C ARG A 93 4.88 -9.43 9.95
N TYR A 94 3.73 -9.54 9.29
CA TYR A 94 2.75 -8.45 9.22
C TYR A 94 2.19 -8.08 10.60
N MET A 95 1.89 -9.07 11.44
CA MET A 95 1.34 -8.84 12.78
C MET A 95 2.36 -8.29 13.78
N ALA A 96 3.66 -8.38 13.47
CA ALA A 96 4.72 -7.80 14.28
C ALA A 96 4.94 -6.29 14.03
N VAL A 97 4.38 -5.74 12.94
CA VAL A 97 4.47 -4.31 12.63
C VAL A 97 3.75 -3.49 13.69
N THR A 98 4.41 -2.46 14.21
CA THR A 98 3.85 -1.53 15.20
C THR A 98 3.31 -0.25 14.55
N ARG A 99 2.54 0.53 15.32
CA ARG A 99 2.08 1.87 14.88
C ARG A 99 3.27 2.80 14.65
N GLU A 100 4.30 2.70 15.48
CA GLU A 100 5.55 3.44 15.33
C GLU A 100 6.28 3.06 14.04
N ASP A 101 6.31 1.78 13.67
CA ASP A 101 6.92 1.33 12.42
C ASP A 101 6.22 1.94 11.20
N ILE A 102 4.90 2.00 11.20
CA ILE A 102 4.11 2.65 10.13
C ILE A 102 4.48 4.13 10.02
N GLN A 103 4.52 4.83 11.16
CA GLN A 103 4.88 6.26 11.18
C GLN A 103 6.33 6.48 10.71
N ASN A 104 7.26 5.63 11.16
CA ASN A 104 8.67 5.70 10.77
C ASN A 104 8.85 5.42 9.27
N ALA A 105 8.14 4.45 8.72
CA ALA A 105 8.12 4.17 7.28
C ALA A 105 7.56 5.37 6.49
N ALA A 106 6.46 5.98 6.95
CA ALA A 106 5.90 7.17 6.32
C ALA A 106 6.90 8.35 6.31
N LYS A 107 7.59 8.59 7.43
CA LYS A 107 8.63 9.64 7.53
C LYS A 107 9.83 9.36 6.64
N LYS A 108 10.21 8.09 6.48
CA LYS A 108 11.40 7.69 5.75
C LYS A 108 11.19 7.66 4.23
N TYR A 109 10.04 7.16 3.78
CA TYR A 109 9.83 6.82 2.37
C TYR A 109 8.85 7.73 1.63
N LEU A 110 7.86 8.31 2.34
CA LEU A 110 6.82 9.15 1.73
C LEU A 110 7.18 10.64 1.81
N VAL A 111 8.34 10.99 1.25
CA VAL A 111 8.84 12.37 1.20
C VAL A 111 8.72 12.95 -0.21
N GLU A 112 8.53 14.26 -0.31
CA GLU A 112 8.29 14.97 -1.58
C GLU A 112 9.41 14.74 -2.60
N ASP A 113 10.66 14.79 -2.17
CA ASP A 113 11.85 14.56 -3.01
C ASP A 113 11.91 13.14 -3.62
N ASN A 114 11.12 12.20 -3.10
CA ASN A 114 11.03 10.82 -3.56
C ASN A 114 9.67 10.53 -4.24
N SER A 115 9.00 11.56 -4.77
CA SER A 115 7.68 11.45 -5.39
C SER A 115 7.70 11.79 -6.89
N VAL A 116 6.82 11.12 -7.65
CA VAL A 116 6.52 11.45 -9.04
C VAL A 116 5.00 11.54 -9.17
N ILE A 117 4.52 12.69 -9.66
CA ILE A 117 3.08 12.98 -9.76
C ILE A 117 2.66 13.02 -11.22
N LEU A 118 1.65 12.23 -11.57
CA LEU A 118 1.08 12.16 -12.91
C LEU A 118 -0.37 12.63 -12.90
N TYR A 119 -0.66 13.77 -13.54
CA TYR A 119 -2.03 14.20 -13.79
C TYR A 119 -2.51 13.71 -15.14
N TYR A 120 -3.59 12.93 -15.12
CA TYR A 120 -4.30 12.52 -16.33
C TYR A 120 -5.55 13.38 -16.51
N LEU A 121 -5.44 14.41 -17.34
CA LEU A 121 -6.50 15.41 -17.54
C LEU A 121 -7.38 15.08 -18.77
N PRO A 122 -8.68 15.38 -18.73
CA PRO A 122 -9.53 15.25 -19.90
C PRO A 122 -9.06 16.18 -21.03
N LYS A 123 -9.29 15.78 -22.27
CA LYS A 123 -9.02 16.67 -23.42
C LYS A 123 -9.91 17.91 -23.29
N PRO A 124 -9.39 19.13 -23.58
CA PRO A 124 -10.23 20.30 -23.68
C PRO A 124 -11.33 20.03 -24.72
N THR A 125 -12.59 20.28 -24.36
CA THR A 125 -13.69 20.27 -25.33
C THR A 125 -13.42 21.39 -26.34
N GLN A 126 -13.10 21.02 -27.58
CA GLN A 126 -13.03 21.98 -28.69
C GLN A 126 -14.43 22.59 -28.91
N PRO A 127 -14.52 23.91 -29.16
CA PRO A 127 -15.78 24.61 -29.36
C PRO A 127 -16.54 24.12 -30.61
#